data_AF-A0A0E3QWB2-F1
#
_entry.id   AF-A0A0E3QWB2-F1
#
_cell.length_a   1.000
_cell.length_b   1.000
_cell.length_c   1.000
_cell.angle_alpha   90.00
_cell.angle_beta   90.00
_cell.angle_gamma   90.00
#
_symmetry.space_group_name_H-M   'P 1'
#
loop_
_entity.id
_entity.type
_entity.pdbx_description
1 polymer ?
#
loop_
_entity_poly.entity_id
_entity_poly.type
_entity_poly.pdbx_seq_one_letter_code
_entity_poly.pdbx_strand_id
1 'polypeptide(L)'
;MENSSNNNSENADNTPQRLPLTFGPETLDKLKSGPDFIAAYGSIPAFGSSEERDQWIDTLSKIMEEINANFDHEMSRYSYPNGPVTGCGVTIDGVLKVGINKSEKVEKPFMDEIYKIFDSKASQMGLKEVPVVFVYEDNPVPTVATETPNLPISGEKNTGRLNNSNNDSEPNNGNISNINSSSENDSSKENSTPGFSLLGGLICLYGVGKCRKK
;
A
#
# COMPACT_ATOMS: atom_id res chain seq x y z
N MET A 1 -49.55 -12.73 39.90
CA MET A 1 -49.28 -13.48 38.66
C MET A 1 -48.78 -12.47 37.66
N GLU A 2 -47.50 -12.10 37.73
CA GLU A 2 -46.38 -12.80 37.08
C GLU A 2 -46.55 -12.84 35.56
N ASN A 3 -45.77 -12.02 34.84
CA ASN A 3 -44.66 -12.55 34.05
C ASN A 3 -43.81 -11.40 33.49
N SER A 4 -42.65 -11.17 34.11
CA SER A 4 -41.52 -10.53 33.45
C SER A 4 -40.90 -11.56 32.51
N SER A 5 -40.84 -11.26 31.22
CA SER A 5 -39.95 -11.96 30.30
C SER A 5 -38.86 -10.99 29.88
N ASN A 6 -37.76 -11.04 30.64
CA ASN A 6 -36.49 -10.43 30.25
C ASN A 6 -35.84 -11.35 29.21
N ASN A 7 -35.93 -10.97 27.94
CA ASN A 7 -35.09 -11.56 26.91
C ASN A 7 -33.84 -10.70 26.74
N ASN A 8 -32.82 -10.99 27.55
CA ASN A 8 -31.45 -10.57 27.24
C ASN A 8 -30.98 -11.43 26.06
N SER A 9 -31.05 -10.87 24.85
CA SER A 9 -30.26 -11.36 23.73
C SER A 9 -28.87 -10.75 23.90
N GLU A 10 -27.93 -11.54 24.41
CA GLU A 10 -26.50 -11.27 24.24
C GLU A 10 -26.22 -11.11 22.75
N ASN A 11 -26.01 -9.87 22.30
CA ASN A 11 -25.35 -9.62 21.04
C ASN A 11 -23.91 -10.11 21.21
N ALA A 12 -23.65 -11.33 20.72
CA ALA A 12 -22.30 -11.74 20.40
C ALA A 12 -21.75 -10.67 19.44
N ASP A 13 -20.68 -10.00 19.87
CA ASP A 13 -19.94 -9.09 19.03
C ASP A 13 -19.19 -9.94 17.98
N ASN A 14 -19.80 -10.12 16.82
CA ASN A 14 -19.22 -10.87 15.70
C ASN A 14 -18.19 -10.02 14.93
N THR A 15 -17.54 -9.05 15.56
CA THR A 15 -16.47 -8.29 14.90
C THR A 15 -15.33 -9.26 14.57
N PRO A 16 -14.95 -9.43 13.28
CA PRO A 16 -13.80 -10.24 12.92
C PRO A 16 -12.57 -9.71 13.64
N GLN A 17 -12.04 -10.47 14.61
CA GLN A 17 -10.81 -10.13 15.31
C GLN A 17 -9.68 -10.09 14.27
N ARG A 18 -9.20 -8.88 13.94
CA ARG A 18 -8.06 -8.70 13.04
C ARG A 18 -6.84 -9.38 13.67
N LEU A 19 -6.23 -10.31 12.94
CA LEU A 19 -4.99 -10.94 13.41
C LEU A 19 -3.94 -9.86 13.67
N PRO A 20 -3.24 -9.90 14.82
CA PRO A 20 -2.26 -8.89 15.15
C PRO A 20 -1.09 -8.95 14.15
N LEU A 21 -0.59 -7.78 13.77
CA LEU A 21 0.62 -7.68 12.95
C LEU A 21 1.84 -8.06 13.79
N THR A 22 2.75 -8.84 13.21
CA THR A 22 3.88 -9.43 13.95
C THR A 22 5.26 -9.12 13.36
N PHE A 23 5.33 -8.29 12.31
CA PHE A 23 6.61 -7.94 11.69
C PHE A 23 7.49 -7.09 12.61
N GLY A 24 8.79 -7.08 12.31
CA GLY A 24 9.79 -6.33 13.06
C GLY A 24 11.12 -6.26 12.30
N PRO A 25 12.21 -5.85 12.98
CA PRO A 25 13.52 -5.69 12.37
C PRO A 25 14.04 -6.97 11.68
N GLU A 26 13.62 -8.15 12.12
CA GLU A 26 14.04 -9.43 11.55
C GLU A 26 13.26 -9.82 10.28
N THR A 27 12.19 -9.10 9.93
CA THR A 27 11.32 -9.46 8.81
C THR A 27 12.06 -9.42 7.46
N LEU A 28 12.93 -8.44 7.23
CA LEU A 28 13.72 -8.41 5.98
C LEU A 28 14.61 -9.64 5.81
N ASP A 29 15.19 -10.16 6.89
CA ASP A 29 16.01 -11.38 6.82
C ASP A 29 15.17 -12.63 6.54
N LYS A 30 13.94 -12.69 7.05
CA LYS A 30 12.98 -13.75 6.69
C LYS A 30 12.63 -13.70 5.20
N LEU A 31 12.36 -12.50 4.67
CA LEU A 31 12.01 -12.31 3.25
C LEU A 31 13.14 -12.69 2.28
N LYS A 32 14.40 -12.55 2.69
CA LYS A 32 15.58 -13.00 1.89
C LYS A 32 15.57 -14.50 1.56
N SER A 33 14.83 -15.30 2.33
CA SER A 33 14.74 -16.75 2.11
C SER A 33 13.68 -17.13 1.07
N GLY A 34 12.92 -16.16 0.53
CA GLY A 34 11.93 -16.40 -0.51
C GLY A 34 12.57 -16.82 -1.84
N PRO A 35 11.95 -17.73 -2.61
CA PRO A 35 12.51 -18.23 -3.86
C PRO A 35 12.65 -17.13 -4.94
N ASP A 36 11.79 -16.12 -4.89
CA ASP A 36 11.76 -15.01 -5.84
C ASP A 36 12.49 -13.76 -5.34
N PHE A 37 13.18 -13.85 -4.21
CA PHE A 37 13.92 -12.73 -3.64
C PHE A 37 15.06 -12.27 -4.55
N ILE A 38 15.17 -10.96 -4.77
CA ILE A 38 16.25 -10.34 -5.54
C ILE A 38 17.17 -9.54 -4.61
N ALA A 39 16.60 -8.55 -3.91
CA ALA A 39 17.35 -7.63 -3.06
C ALA A 39 16.44 -7.00 -1.98
N ALA A 40 17.03 -6.57 -0.89
CA ALA A 40 16.37 -5.78 0.16
C ALA A 40 17.24 -4.57 0.52
N TYR A 41 16.57 -3.45 0.78
CA TYR A 41 17.14 -2.17 1.17
C TYR A 41 16.45 -1.66 2.43
N GLY A 42 17.12 -0.75 3.15
CA GLY A 42 16.58 -0.12 4.35
C GLY A 42 16.49 -1.05 5.56
N SER A 43 15.71 -0.63 6.55
CA SER A 43 15.49 -1.33 7.82
C SER A 43 14.05 -1.14 8.30
N ILE A 44 13.53 -2.15 9.01
CA ILE A 44 12.21 -2.07 9.66
C ILE A 44 12.45 -1.65 11.12
N PRO A 45 11.78 -0.60 11.63
CA PRO A 45 11.88 -0.23 13.03
C PRO A 45 11.39 -1.33 13.98
N ALA A 46 11.81 -1.26 15.24
CA ALA A 46 11.23 -2.09 16.30
C ALA A 46 9.91 -1.49 16.78
N PHE A 47 8.88 -2.33 16.91
CA PHE A 47 7.54 -1.93 17.36
C PHE A 47 7.13 -2.72 18.61
N GLY A 48 6.59 -2.00 19.59
CA GLY A 48 6.08 -2.54 20.85
C GLY A 48 4.65 -3.08 20.76
N SER A 49 3.84 -2.63 19.79
CA SER A 49 2.43 -3.04 19.67
C SER A 49 1.95 -3.28 18.24
N SER A 50 0.77 -3.87 18.06
CA SER A 50 0.17 -4.04 16.73
C SER A 50 -0.31 -2.71 16.16
N GLU A 51 -0.73 -1.77 17.01
CA GLU A 51 -1.19 -0.43 16.63
C GLU A 51 -0.04 0.40 16.05
N GLU A 52 1.17 0.32 16.64
CA GLU A 52 2.37 0.97 16.08
C GLU A 52 2.72 0.40 14.70
N ARG A 53 2.49 -0.91 14.48
CA ARG A 53 2.68 -1.56 13.18
C ARG A 53 1.64 -1.13 12.15
N ASP A 54 0.38 -0.96 12.57
CA ASP A 54 -0.66 -0.40 11.70
C ASP A 54 -0.30 1.02 11.26
N GLN A 55 0.12 1.87 12.20
CA GLN A 55 0.59 3.23 11.90
C GLN A 55 1.82 3.25 10.98
N TRP A 56 2.69 2.26 11.11
CA TRP A 56 3.81 2.07 10.18
C TRP A 56 3.33 1.76 8.76
N ILE A 57 2.39 0.83 8.58
CA ILE A 57 1.78 0.53 7.28
C ILE A 57 1.11 1.76 6.68
N ASP A 58 0.39 2.55 7.48
CA ASP A 58 -0.20 3.82 7.03
C ASP A 58 0.86 4.80 6.54
N THR A 59 2.01 4.84 7.23
CA THR A 59 3.14 5.70 6.85
C THR A 59 3.75 5.26 5.51
N LEU A 60 3.97 3.96 5.31
CA LEU A 60 4.41 3.43 4.02
C LEU A 60 3.39 3.69 2.91
N SER A 61 2.10 3.65 3.22
CA SER A 61 1.02 3.90 2.26
C SER A 61 1.04 5.35 1.78
N LYS A 62 1.28 6.31 2.68
CA LYS A 62 1.46 7.72 2.32
C LYS A 62 2.67 7.95 1.41
N ILE A 63 3.79 7.26 1.66
CA ILE A 63 4.95 7.30 0.74
C ILE A 63 4.54 6.85 -0.66
N MET A 64 3.79 5.76 -0.75
CA MET A 64 3.31 5.22 -2.02
C MET A 64 2.31 6.16 -2.71
N GLU A 65 1.43 6.81 -1.97
CA GLU A 65 0.50 7.83 -2.48
C GLU A 65 1.25 9.01 -3.11
N GLU A 66 2.29 9.52 -2.45
CA GLU A 66 3.12 10.62 -2.98
C GLU A 66 3.86 10.24 -4.27
N ILE A 67 4.31 8.99 -4.37
CA ILE A 67 4.94 8.47 -5.60
C ILE A 67 3.89 8.34 -6.70
N ASN A 68 2.72 7.79 -6.39
CA ASN A 68 1.63 7.62 -7.36
C ASN A 68 1.11 8.96 -7.88
N ALA A 69 1.03 9.99 -7.03
CA ALA A 69 0.67 11.34 -7.45
C ALA A 69 1.66 11.94 -8.46
N ASN A 70 2.90 11.44 -8.48
CA ASN A 70 3.98 11.88 -9.38
C ASN A 70 4.47 10.75 -10.31
N PHE A 71 3.62 9.73 -10.54
CA PHE A 71 4.02 8.48 -11.18
C PHE A 71 4.65 8.69 -12.55
N ASP A 72 4.05 9.56 -13.37
CA ASP A 72 4.51 9.87 -14.73
C ASP A 72 5.95 10.38 -14.76
N HIS A 73 6.37 11.11 -13.72
CA HIS A 73 7.72 11.67 -13.63
C HIS A 73 8.70 10.72 -12.93
N GLU A 74 8.26 10.01 -11.89
CA GLU A 74 9.16 9.25 -11.01
C GLU A 74 9.28 7.79 -11.43
N MET A 75 8.17 7.10 -11.71
CA MET A 75 8.13 5.64 -11.84
C MET A 75 7.83 5.14 -13.26
N SER A 76 7.18 5.94 -14.11
CA SER A 76 6.65 5.50 -15.42
C SER A 76 7.69 4.85 -16.36
N ARG A 77 8.95 5.30 -16.32
CA ARG A 77 10.04 4.75 -17.13
C ARG A 77 10.55 3.38 -16.67
N TYR A 78 10.31 3.03 -15.41
CA TYR A 78 10.70 1.73 -14.85
C TYR A 78 9.54 0.73 -14.91
N SER A 79 8.31 1.22 -14.93
CA SER A 79 7.09 0.44 -14.94
C SER A 79 6.76 -0.14 -16.32
N TYR A 80 6.17 -1.34 -16.32
CA TYR A 80 5.67 -1.99 -17.53
C TYR A 80 4.64 -1.10 -18.25
N PRO A 81 4.67 -1.00 -19.59
CA PRO A 81 5.56 -1.71 -20.53
C PRO A 81 6.91 -1.01 -20.79
N ASN A 82 7.18 0.15 -20.20
CA ASN A 82 8.39 0.93 -20.47
C ASN A 82 9.65 0.37 -19.78
N GLY A 83 9.46 -0.36 -18.68
CA GLY A 83 10.52 -1.01 -17.94
C GLY A 83 10.07 -2.31 -17.25
N PRO A 84 10.98 -2.94 -16.48
CA PRO A 84 10.77 -4.28 -15.95
C PRO A 84 9.91 -4.35 -14.68
N VAL A 85 9.52 -3.21 -14.08
CA VAL A 85 8.69 -3.19 -12.85
C VAL A 85 7.24 -3.52 -13.21
N THR A 86 6.70 -4.61 -12.67
CA THR A 86 5.32 -5.07 -12.89
C THR A 86 4.33 -4.43 -11.92
N GLY A 87 4.81 -4.01 -10.76
CA GLY A 87 4.01 -3.36 -9.74
C GLY A 87 4.83 -2.94 -8.53
N CYS A 88 4.26 -2.05 -7.73
CA CYS A 88 4.81 -1.65 -6.44
C CYS A 88 3.68 -1.44 -5.42
N GLY A 89 3.96 -1.67 -4.15
CA GLY A 89 2.95 -1.49 -3.10
C GLY A 89 3.43 -1.83 -1.69
N VAL A 90 2.58 -1.56 -0.71
CA VAL A 90 2.83 -1.85 0.70
C VAL A 90 2.36 -3.27 1.03
N THR A 91 3.16 -4.01 1.79
CA THR A 91 2.82 -5.36 2.27
C THR A 91 2.41 -5.34 3.74
N ILE A 92 1.68 -6.37 4.16
CA ILE A 92 1.32 -6.57 5.58
C ILE A 92 2.54 -6.87 6.46
N ASP A 93 3.69 -7.18 5.86
CA ASP A 93 4.98 -7.39 6.53
C ASP A 93 5.72 -6.08 6.83
N GLY A 94 5.09 -4.92 6.58
CA GLY A 94 5.65 -3.61 6.90
C GLY A 94 6.78 -3.20 5.97
N VAL A 95 6.76 -3.65 4.72
CA VAL A 95 7.74 -3.29 3.67
C VAL A 95 7.07 -2.83 2.39
N LEU A 96 7.77 -2.01 1.62
CA LEU A 96 7.45 -1.71 0.23
C LEU A 96 7.97 -2.83 -0.66
N LYS A 97 7.10 -3.44 -1.47
CA LYS A 97 7.47 -4.45 -2.45
C LYS A 97 7.54 -3.83 -3.84
N VAL A 98 8.58 -4.17 -4.59
CA VAL A 98 8.73 -3.90 -6.02
C VAL A 98 8.79 -5.23 -6.76
N GLY A 99 7.77 -5.47 -7.59
CA GLY A 99 7.70 -6.63 -8.46
C GLY A 99 8.49 -6.38 -9.74
N ILE A 100 9.38 -7.30 -10.08
CA ILE A 100 10.18 -7.29 -11.30
C ILE A 100 9.71 -8.45 -12.18
N ASN A 101 9.47 -8.18 -13.45
CA ASN A 101 9.14 -9.22 -14.42
C ASN A 101 10.20 -10.32 -14.41
N LYS A 102 9.81 -11.57 -14.12
CA LYS A 102 10.77 -12.71 -14.04
C LYS A 102 11.51 -12.99 -15.36
N SER A 103 10.98 -12.51 -16.48
CA SER A 103 11.60 -12.65 -17.80
C SER A 103 12.77 -11.67 -17.98
N GLU A 104 12.82 -10.62 -17.17
CA GLU A 104 13.82 -9.57 -17.20
C GLU A 104 14.91 -9.80 -16.14
N LYS A 105 16.13 -9.38 -16.44
CA LYS A 105 17.21 -9.34 -15.45
C LYS A 105 17.49 -7.89 -15.08
N VAL A 106 17.47 -7.60 -13.79
CA VAL A 106 17.79 -6.27 -13.26
C VAL A 106 19.09 -6.32 -12.48
N GLU A 107 19.91 -5.30 -12.65
CA GLU A 107 21.17 -5.16 -11.95
C GLU A 107 21.04 -4.22 -10.76
N LYS A 108 22.03 -4.25 -9.86
CA LYS A 108 22.05 -3.41 -8.65
C LYS A 108 21.84 -1.90 -8.95
N PRO A 109 22.49 -1.27 -9.95
CA PRO A 109 22.30 0.16 -10.21
C PRO A 109 20.84 0.52 -10.52
N PHE A 110 20.11 -0.34 -11.22
CA PHE A 110 18.69 -0.15 -11.50
C PHE A 110 17.86 -0.15 -10.20
N MET A 111 18.11 -1.12 -9.32
CA MET A 111 17.42 -1.19 -8.02
C MET A 111 17.79 -0.01 -7.11
N ASP A 112 19.04 0.44 -7.16
CA ASP A 112 19.51 1.62 -6.41
C ASP A 112 18.77 2.89 -6.85
N GLU A 113 18.52 3.05 -8.16
CA GLU A 113 17.76 4.19 -8.70
C GLU A 113 16.31 4.20 -8.22
N ILE A 114 15.64 3.05 -8.24
CA ILE A 114 14.27 2.90 -7.73
C ILE A 114 14.23 3.13 -6.22
N TYR A 115 15.16 2.52 -5.48
CA TYR A 115 15.26 2.70 -4.03
C TYR A 115 15.40 4.17 -3.65
N LYS A 116 16.21 4.93 -4.39
CA LYS A 116 16.40 6.37 -4.17
C LYS A 116 15.11 7.18 -4.30
N ILE A 117 14.15 6.77 -5.14
CA ILE A 117 12.85 7.43 -5.26
C ILE A 117 12.07 7.25 -3.95
N PHE A 118 11.93 6.01 -3.48
CA PHE A 118 11.26 5.70 -2.21
C PHE A 118 11.94 6.42 -1.03
N ASP A 119 13.26 6.32 -0.91
CA ASP A 119 14.01 6.91 0.19
C ASP A 119 13.97 8.45 0.17
N SER A 120 13.93 9.07 -1.02
CA SER A 120 13.75 10.52 -1.14
C SER A 120 12.38 10.97 -0.64
N LYS A 121 11.30 10.23 -0.93
CA LYS A 121 9.96 10.55 -0.44
C LYS A 121 9.82 10.29 1.05
N ALA A 122 10.34 9.17 1.52
CA ALA A 122 10.43 8.86 2.95
C ALA A 122 11.19 9.97 3.72
N SER A 123 12.30 10.45 3.16
CA SER A 123 13.11 11.53 3.74
C SER A 123 12.36 12.84 3.89
N GLN A 124 11.47 13.18 2.96
CA GLN A 124 10.62 14.38 3.06
C GLN A 124 9.63 14.28 4.23
N MET A 125 9.26 13.05 4.62
CA MET A 125 8.42 12.75 5.78
C MET A 125 9.23 12.53 7.08
N GLY A 126 10.55 12.74 7.05
CA GLY A 126 11.44 12.57 8.20
C GLY A 126 11.84 11.12 8.48
N LEU A 127 11.54 10.19 7.58
CA LEU A 127 11.98 8.80 7.65
C LEU A 127 13.33 8.61 6.95
N LYS A 128 14.08 7.62 7.41
CA LYS A 128 15.34 7.19 6.78
C LYS A 128 15.34 5.69 6.64
N GLU A 129 16.07 5.19 5.65
CA GLU A 129 16.26 3.75 5.45
C GLU A 129 14.92 3.01 5.27
N VAL A 130 14.02 3.56 4.45
CA VAL A 130 12.71 2.94 4.22
C VAL A 130 12.88 1.49 3.70
N PRO A 131 12.16 0.49 4.25
CA PRO A 131 12.37 -0.91 3.87
C PRO A 131 11.72 -1.20 2.52
N VAL A 132 12.54 -1.61 1.55
CA VAL A 132 12.11 -1.97 0.19
C VAL A 132 12.63 -3.35 -0.16
N VAL A 133 11.76 -4.22 -0.67
CA VAL A 133 12.12 -5.55 -1.18
C VAL A 133 11.83 -5.66 -2.67
N PHE A 134 12.79 -6.17 -3.42
CA PHE A 134 12.67 -6.50 -4.84
C PHE A 134 12.47 -8.00 -4.98
N VAL A 135 11.43 -8.39 -5.71
CA VAL A 135 11.10 -9.80 -5.98
C VAL A 135 10.75 -10.00 -7.44
N TYR A 136 10.95 -11.21 -7.94
CA TYR A 136 10.43 -11.59 -9.26
C TYR A 136 8.92 -11.87 -9.19
N GLU A 137 8.20 -11.43 -10.21
CA GLU A 137 6.77 -11.68 -10.41
C GLU A 137 6.50 -12.14 -11.85
N ASP A 138 5.44 -12.92 -12.03
CA ASP A 138 4.95 -13.26 -13.35
C ASP A 138 4.40 -12.03 -14.08
N ASN A 139 4.37 -12.11 -15.42
CA ASN A 139 3.83 -11.05 -16.24
C ASN A 139 2.40 -10.68 -15.80
N PRO A 140 2.06 -9.38 -15.71
CA PRO A 140 0.66 -9.00 -15.71
C PRO A 140 0.06 -9.50 -17.03
N VAL A 141 -0.75 -10.56 -16.97
CA VAL A 141 -1.49 -11.04 -18.14
C VAL A 141 -2.37 -9.88 -18.57
N PRO A 142 -2.23 -9.34 -19.80
CA PRO A 142 -3.16 -8.34 -20.28
C PRO A 142 -4.55 -8.96 -20.19
N THR A 143 -5.41 -8.42 -19.31
CA THR A 143 -6.83 -8.70 -19.36
C THR A 143 -7.31 -8.11 -20.69
N VAL A 144 -7.19 -8.89 -21.76
CA VAL A 144 -7.96 -8.65 -22.97
C VAL A 144 -9.39 -8.58 -22.45
N ALA A 145 -10.06 -7.46 -22.66
CA ALA A 145 -11.49 -7.35 -22.46
C ALA A 145 -12.16 -8.29 -23.47
N THR A 146 -12.06 -9.60 -23.24
CA THR A 146 -12.90 -10.58 -23.90
C THR A 146 -14.26 -10.38 -23.29
N GLU A 147 -15.17 -9.85 -24.09
CA GLU A 147 -16.60 -9.90 -23.85
C GLU A 147 -16.94 -11.28 -23.26
N THR A 148 -17.26 -11.30 -21.97
CA THR A 148 -17.50 -12.53 -21.21
C THR A 148 -18.66 -13.29 -21.87
N PRO A 149 -18.49 -14.55 -22.29
CA PRO A 149 -19.63 -15.45 -22.39
C PRO A 149 -20.10 -15.69 -20.95
N ASN A 150 -21.31 -15.24 -20.64
CA ASN A 150 -21.95 -15.30 -19.33
C ASN A 150 -21.70 -16.64 -18.62
N LEU A 151 -20.92 -16.62 -17.54
CA LEU A 151 -20.90 -17.69 -16.54
C LEU A 151 -22.10 -17.49 -15.60
N PRO A 152 -22.87 -18.55 -15.29
CA PRO A 152 -24.15 -18.40 -14.61
C PRO A 152 -23.94 -18.07 -13.13
N ILE A 153 -24.50 -16.94 -12.70
CA ILE A 153 -24.72 -16.64 -11.29
C ILE A 153 -25.77 -17.64 -10.78
N SER A 154 -25.35 -18.48 -9.83
CA SER A 154 -26.21 -19.41 -9.13
C SER A 154 -27.09 -18.65 -8.12
N GLY A 155 -28.41 -18.75 -8.31
CA GLY A 155 -29.41 -18.50 -7.28
C GLY A 155 -29.85 -17.05 -7.11
N GLU A 156 -30.97 -16.68 -7.74
CA GLU A 156 -32.19 -16.33 -6.99
C GLU A 156 -33.36 -16.05 -7.96
N LYS A 157 -34.42 -16.83 -7.76
CA LYS A 157 -35.71 -16.73 -8.44
C LYS A 157 -36.45 -15.51 -7.89
N ASN A 158 -36.78 -14.55 -8.74
CA ASN A 158 -38.01 -13.77 -8.56
C ASN A 158 -38.64 -13.39 -9.89
N THR A 159 -39.93 -13.70 -9.94
CA THR A 159 -40.88 -13.60 -11.05
C THR A 159 -41.31 -12.16 -11.32
N GLY A 160 -41.29 -11.73 -12.58
CA GLY A 160 -41.96 -10.49 -13.02
C GLY A 160 -41.69 -10.17 -14.48
N ARG A 161 -42.73 -10.23 -15.31
CA ARG A 161 -42.70 -10.22 -16.79
C ARG A 161 -42.86 -8.79 -17.36
N LEU A 162 -42.37 -8.61 -18.60
CA LEU A 162 -42.72 -7.60 -19.65
C LEU A 162 -41.95 -6.25 -19.58
N ASN A 163 -41.38 -5.63 -20.63
CA ASN A 163 -41.31 -5.84 -22.10
C ASN A 163 -40.21 -4.98 -22.74
N ASN A 164 -39.69 -5.46 -23.88
CA ASN A 164 -38.87 -4.76 -24.88
C ASN A 164 -39.46 -3.44 -25.39
N SER A 165 -38.59 -2.48 -25.73
CA SER A 165 -38.54 -1.91 -27.09
C SER A 165 -37.18 -1.24 -27.34
N ASN A 166 -36.53 -1.62 -28.43
CA ASN A 166 -35.40 -0.91 -29.04
C ASN A 166 -35.87 0.46 -29.55
N ASN A 167 -34.92 1.39 -29.73
CA ASN A 167 -34.66 2.09 -31.00
C ASN A 167 -33.38 2.93 -30.87
N ASP A 168 -32.40 2.61 -31.72
CA ASP A 168 -31.25 3.45 -32.05
C ASP A 168 -31.70 4.73 -32.77
N SER A 169 -31.01 5.86 -32.55
CA SER A 169 -30.60 6.85 -33.58
C SER A 169 -29.94 8.09 -32.93
N GLU A 170 -28.63 8.19 -33.12
CA GLU A 170 -27.75 9.38 -33.30
C GLU A 170 -27.69 10.58 -32.31
N PRO A 171 -26.51 11.26 -32.24
CA PRO A 171 -26.14 12.15 -31.16
C PRO A 171 -26.52 13.60 -31.45
N ASN A 172 -27.28 14.23 -30.54
CA ASN A 172 -27.48 15.67 -30.56
C ASN A 172 -26.55 16.36 -29.56
N ASN A 173 -25.55 17.02 -30.13
CA ASN A 173 -24.76 18.10 -29.53
C ASN A 173 -25.69 19.23 -29.06
N GLY A 174 -25.68 19.52 -27.76
CA GLY A 174 -26.54 20.54 -27.15
C GLY A 174 -25.97 21.03 -25.82
N ASN A 175 -25.20 22.11 -25.93
CA ASN A 175 -24.71 23.00 -24.88
C ASN A 175 -25.71 23.25 -23.73
N ILE A 176 -25.29 23.04 -22.46
CA ILE A 176 -25.94 23.66 -21.29
C ILE A 176 -24.88 24.30 -20.41
N SER A 177 -24.99 25.62 -20.34
CA SER A 177 -24.28 26.56 -19.50
C SER A 177 -24.56 26.41 -18.00
N ASN A 178 -23.51 26.68 -17.21
CA ASN A 178 -23.47 27.31 -15.88
C ASN A 178 -24.44 26.85 -14.79
N ILE A 179 -23.87 26.34 -13.69
CA ILE A 179 -24.11 26.94 -12.36
C ILE A 179 -22.77 26.93 -11.58
N ASN A 180 -22.16 28.11 -11.46
CA ASN A 180 -21.19 28.36 -10.40
C ASN A 180 -21.98 28.54 -9.10
N SER A 181 -21.67 27.73 -8.09
CA SER A 181 -22.07 27.98 -6.71
C SER A 181 -20.82 27.94 -5.86
N SER A 182 -20.23 29.11 -5.67
CA SER A 182 -19.31 29.40 -4.58
C SER A 182 -20.05 29.30 -3.25
N SER A 183 -19.52 28.53 -2.31
CA SER A 183 -19.73 28.78 -0.89
C SER A 183 -18.41 28.57 -0.17
N GLU A 184 -17.78 29.69 0.18
CA GLU A 184 -16.79 29.77 1.24
C GLU A 184 -17.41 29.24 2.54
N ASN A 185 -16.67 28.38 3.25
CA ASN A 185 -16.81 28.21 4.67
C ASN A 185 -15.41 28.06 5.28
N ASP A 186 -14.97 29.16 5.89
CA ASP A 186 -13.80 29.23 6.74
C ASP A 186 -13.95 28.38 8.02
N SER A 187 -12.78 27.89 8.46
CA SER A 187 -12.40 27.58 9.84
C SER A 187 -12.83 26.24 10.48
N SER A 188 -11.86 25.34 10.60
CA SER A 188 -11.38 24.81 11.90
C SER A 188 -10.08 24.03 11.65
N LYS A 189 -8.93 24.61 11.99
CA LYS A 189 -8.20 24.40 13.25
C LYS A 189 -7.74 22.95 13.45
N GLU A 190 -6.46 22.75 13.08
CA GLU A 190 -5.47 21.74 13.51
C GLU A 190 -5.92 20.28 13.75
N ASN A 191 -5.48 19.38 12.88
CA ASN A 191 -5.02 18.05 13.29
C ASN A 191 -3.50 17.97 13.13
N SER A 192 -2.81 18.43 14.18
CA SER A 192 -1.38 18.21 14.35
C SER A 192 -1.10 16.70 14.35
N THR A 193 -0.56 16.18 13.26
CA THR A 193 -0.11 14.79 13.18
C THR A 193 1.02 14.61 14.20
N PRO A 194 0.94 13.63 15.13
CA PRO A 194 2.09 13.32 15.95
C PRO A 194 3.18 12.75 15.04
N GLY A 195 4.15 13.59 14.69
CA GLY A 195 5.38 13.14 14.06
C GLY A 195 6.13 12.27 15.06
N PHE A 196 6.26 10.98 14.75
CA PHE A 196 7.15 10.08 15.48
C PHE A 196 8.57 10.57 15.29
N SER A 197 9.05 11.36 16.26
CA SER A 197 10.46 11.66 16.39
C SER A 197 11.14 10.35 16.77
N LEU A 198 11.80 9.70 15.81
CA LEU A 198 12.74 8.59 16.02
C LEU A 198 13.92 9.12 16.86
N LEU A 199 13.71 9.21 18.17
CA LEU A 199 14.72 9.54 19.15
C LEU A 199 15.34 8.23 19.64
N GLY A 200 16.65 8.06 19.43
CA GLY A 200 17.45 7.18 20.30
C GLY A 200 18.38 6.15 19.67
N GLY A 201 19.02 6.43 18.52
CA GLY A 201 20.25 5.70 18.16
C GLY A 201 21.41 6.11 19.08
N LEU A 202 21.60 5.42 20.20
CA LEU A 202 22.74 5.63 21.10
C LEU A 202 24.04 5.22 20.39
N ILE A 203 24.88 6.20 20.05
CA ILE A 203 26.23 5.93 19.53
C ILE A 203 27.08 5.36 20.68
N CYS A 204 27.36 4.06 20.64
CA CYS A 204 28.30 3.43 21.55
C CYS A 204 29.73 3.83 21.14
N LEU A 205 30.23 4.94 21.70
CA LEU A 205 31.65 5.31 21.59
C LEU A 205 32.47 4.30 22.42
N TYR A 206 32.91 3.22 21.80
CA TYR A 206 33.96 2.39 22.38
C TYR A 206 35.27 3.18 22.38
N GLY A 207 35.75 3.48 23.59
CA GLY A 207 36.95 4.28 23.83
C GLY A 207 38.21 3.66 23.22
N VAL A 208 39.03 4.53 22.63
CA VAL A 208 40.40 4.25 22.18
C VAL A 208 41.27 3.90 23.39
N GLY A 209 41.45 2.61 23.65
CA GLY A 209 42.42 2.09 24.61
C GLY A 209 43.83 2.14 24.03
N LYS A 210 44.61 3.15 24.43
CA LYS A 210 46.03 3.31 24.10
C LYS A 210 46.86 2.20 24.77
N CYS A 211 47.06 1.07 24.09
CA CYS A 211 48.04 0.07 24.50
C CYS A 211 49.45 0.57 24.18
N ARG A 212 50.14 1.13 25.18
CA ARG A 212 51.60 1.23 25.23
C ARG A 212 52.10 0.44 26.43
N LYS A 213 52.92 -0.58 26.17
CA LYS A 213 54.03 -1.17 26.95
C LYS A 213 54.35 -2.51 26.24
N LYS A 214 55.59 -2.91 26.00
CA LYS A 214 56.87 -2.60 26.65
C LYS A 214 57.99 -2.68 25.60
#